data_AF-A0A9E5G3C3-F1
#
_entry.id   AF-A0A9E5G3C3-F1
#
_cell.length_a   1.000
_cell.length_b   1.000
_cell.length_c   1.000
_cell.angle_alpha   90.00
_cell.angle_beta   90.00
_cell.angle_gamma   90.00
#
_symmetry.space_group_name_H-M   'P 1'
#
loop_
_entity.id
_entity.type
_entity.pdbx_description
1 polymer ?
#
loop_
_entity_poly.entity_id
_entity_poly.type
_entity_poly.pdbx_seq_one_letter_code
_entity_poly.pdbx_strand_id
1 'polypeptide(L)'
;MPRLARIVRQTAAELGKPAELLVEGASGELDRQVLDRLLPPLEHLLRNAVVHGIEAASLRASRNKAAVGTVRLTLRREGAEIVLVVADDGNGMDLDAIRSRARADGLLAPGRDMAEDDLLQLILEPGFSTAGTLTQHAGRGIGMDVVATELRKLGGAVQLHSAPGSGASITLRLPFTMAVTQALMVRIGDECYALPLPVVDGVVRQTGAEIATHMTANAPAFVHAGHRYRIQHLGAFVGLESPPLPKAEPAVQVVLVRAGDYSTGLVVDELLGTREIVLKNIGPQLSSIRGISGNTTPPIWNCSFILMK
;
A
#
# COMPACT_ATOMS: atom_id res chain seq x y z
N MET A 1 17.99 -12.09 -12.50
CA MET A 1 18.14 -10.93 -11.58
C MET A 1 19.58 -10.81 -11.02
N PRO A 2 20.58 -10.41 -11.82
CA PRO A 2 21.98 -10.34 -11.36
C PRO A 2 22.21 -9.33 -10.22
N ARG A 3 21.39 -8.28 -10.16
CA ARG A 3 21.46 -7.21 -9.16
C ARG A 3 21.21 -7.72 -7.74
N LEU A 4 20.18 -8.54 -7.52
CA LEU A 4 19.82 -9.06 -6.20
C LEU A 4 20.91 -10.00 -5.65
N ALA A 5 21.46 -10.88 -6.50
CA ALA A 5 22.55 -11.77 -6.12
C ALA A 5 23.82 -11.01 -5.71
N ARG A 6 24.09 -9.87 -6.36
CA ARG A 6 25.20 -8.98 -6.00
C ARG A 6 25.02 -8.38 -4.61
N ILE A 7 23.80 -7.99 -4.24
CA ILE A 7 23.51 -7.42 -2.92
C ILE A 7 23.76 -8.44 -1.82
N VAL A 8 23.23 -9.67 -1.96
CA VAL A 8 23.46 -10.74 -0.99
C VAL A 8 24.95 -11.01 -0.80
N ARG A 9 25.70 -11.19 -1.89
CA ARG A 9 27.16 -11.42 -1.82
C ARG A 9 27.92 -10.27 -1.19
N GLN A 10 27.54 -9.02 -1.51
CA GLN A 10 28.20 -7.85 -0.95
C GLN A 10 27.97 -7.75 0.57
N THR A 11 26.71 -7.87 1.02
CA THR A 11 26.39 -7.84 2.45
C THR A 11 27.01 -9.02 3.21
N ALA A 12 27.05 -10.21 2.59
CA ALA A 12 27.72 -11.38 3.13
C ALA A 12 29.23 -11.13 3.37
N ALA A 13 29.91 -10.53 2.39
CA ALA A 13 31.32 -10.19 2.48
C ALA A 13 31.59 -9.11 3.55
N GLU A 14 30.76 -8.05 3.59
CA GLU A 14 30.86 -6.96 4.58
C GLU A 14 30.75 -7.48 6.03
N LEU A 15 29.93 -8.51 6.26
CA LEU A 15 29.67 -9.07 7.60
C LEU A 15 30.50 -10.31 7.93
N GLY A 16 31.32 -10.81 6.99
CA GLY A 16 32.04 -12.07 7.17
C GLY A 16 31.12 -13.30 7.32
N LYS A 17 29.92 -13.24 6.73
CA LYS A 17 28.89 -14.29 6.78
C LYS A 17 28.67 -14.83 5.36
N PRO A 18 29.35 -15.91 4.94
CA PRO A 18 29.23 -16.42 3.57
C PRO A 18 27.79 -16.85 3.28
N ALA A 19 27.18 -16.26 2.24
CA ALA A 19 25.82 -16.56 1.83
C ALA A 19 25.64 -16.45 0.32
N GLU A 20 24.70 -17.21 -0.22
CA GLU A 20 24.32 -17.19 -1.63
C GLU A 20 22.81 -16.96 -1.83
N LEU A 21 22.46 -16.47 -3.02
CA LEU A 21 21.07 -16.25 -3.43
C LEU A 21 20.67 -17.30 -4.47
N LEU A 22 19.67 -18.12 -4.15
CA LEU A 22 18.97 -18.99 -5.09
C LEU A 22 17.67 -18.32 -5.53
N VAL A 23 17.44 -18.24 -6.85
CA VAL A 23 16.22 -17.65 -7.41
C VAL A 23 15.48 -18.72 -8.19
N GLU A 24 14.23 -18.97 -7.83
CA GLU A 24 13.37 -19.98 -8.42
C GLU A 24 12.07 -19.33 -8.94
N GLY A 25 11.59 -19.78 -10.10
CA GLY A 25 10.30 -19.35 -10.67
C GLY A 25 10.33 -18.54 -11.96
N ALA A 26 9.15 -18.38 -12.57
CA ALA A 26 8.96 -17.72 -13.85
C ALA A 26 8.92 -16.18 -13.70
N SER A 27 10.08 -15.54 -13.77
CA SER A 27 10.22 -14.08 -13.71
C SER A 27 9.51 -13.30 -14.84
N GLY A 28 9.01 -13.99 -15.86
CA GLY A 28 8.40 -13.39 -17.06
C GLY A 28 6.92 -13.04 -16.92
N GLU A 29 6.23 -13.47 -15.86
CA GLU A 29 4.79 -13.25 -15.68
C GLU A 29 4.44 -11.98 -14.88
N LEU A 30 5.44 -11.26 -14.37
CA LEU A 30 5.23 -10.09 -13.51
C LEU A 30 5.25 -8.79 -14.33
N ASP A 31 4.27 -7.92 -14.10
CA ASP A 31 4.27 -6.58 -14.71
C ASP A 31 5.54 -5.80 -14.32
N ARG A 32 6.18 -5.15 -15.30
CA ARG A 32 7.44 -4.43 -15.10
C ARG A 32 7.33 -3.32 -14.05
N GLN A 33 6.20 -2.61 -13.98
CA GLN A 33 5.99 -1.56 -12.99
C GLN A 33 5.84 -2.13 -11.58
N VAL A 34 5.18 -3.28 -11.44
CA VAL A 34 5.08 -3.99 -10.16
C VAL A 34 6.48 -4.44 -9.74
N LEU A 35 7.26 -5.02 -10.67
CA LEU A 35 8.63 -5.45 -10.40
C LEU A 35 9.52 -4.29 -9.95
N ASP A 36 9.47 -3.15 -10.64
CA ASP A 36 10.28 -1.97 -10.30
C ASP A 36 9.93 -1.41 -8.91
N ARG A 37 8.66 -1.51 -8.48
CA ARG A 37 8.21 -1.13 -7.14
C ARG A 37 8.58 -2.17 -6.07
N LEU A 38 8.65 -3.45 -6.42
CA LEU A 38 9.05 -4.52 -5.50
C LEU A 38 10.56 -4.63 -5.32
N LEU A 39 11.36 -4.09 -6.24
CA LEU A 39 12.82 -4.16 -6.14
C LEU A 39 13.34 -3.62 -4.81
N PRO A 40 13.02 -2.37 -4.36
CA PRO A 40 13.53 -1.88 -3.08
C PRO A 40 13.10 -2.72 -1.85
N PRO A 41 11.81 -3.13 -1.71
CA PRO A 41 11.41 -4.09 -0.68
C PRO A 41 12.21 -5.40 -0.73
N LEU A 42 12.38 -6.02 -1.91
CA LEU A 42 13.14 -7.26 -2.06
C LEU A 42 14.60 -7.09 -1.67
N GLU A 43 15.25 -5.99 -2.08
CA GLU A 43 16.63 -5.67 -1.67
C GLU A 43 16.76 -5.56 -0.15
N HIS A 44 15.76 -4.97 0.51
CA HIS A 44 15.72 -4.87 1.95
C HIS A 44 15.54 -6.24 2.63
N LEU A 45 14.59 -7.06 2.17
CA LEU A 45 14.37 -8.41 2.72
C LEU A 45 15.62 -9.29 2.59
N LEU A 46 16.28 -9.25 1.43
CA LEU A 46 17.51 -10.00 1.17
C LEU A 46 18.67 -9.51 2.07
N ARG A 47 18.78 -8.20 2.31
CA ARG A 47 19.77 -7.67 3.25
C ARG A 47 19.48 -8.14 4.67
N ASN A 48 18.23 -8.08 5.12
CA ASN A 48 17.84 -8.52 6.46
C ASN A 48 18.11 -10.01 6.68
N ALA A 49 17.82 -10.84 5.68
CA ALA A 49 18.13 -12.27 5.71
C ALA A 49 19.63 -12.50 6.00
N VAL A 50 20.53 -11.74 5.37
CA VAL A 50 21.99 -11.88 5.61
C VAL A 50 22.42 -11.25 6.94
N VAL A 51 21.92 -10.05 7.27
CA VAL A 51 22.32 -9.31 8.48
C VAL A 51 21.88 -10.05 9.73
N HIS A 52 20.61 -10.44 9.80
CA HIS A 52 19.96 -10.96 11.00
C HIS A 52 19.70 -12.46 10.94
N GLY A 53 19.37 -13.01 9.76
CA GLY A 53 19.08 -14.44 9.60
C GLY A 53 20.33 -15.30 9.60
N ILE A 54 21.24 -15.08 8.63
CA ILE A 54 22.41 -15.93 8.42
C ILE A 54 23.41 -15.78 9.57
N GLU A 55 23.83 -16.91 10.13
CA GLU A 55 24.83 -16.97 11.19
C GLU A 55 26.27 -16.99 10.64
N ALA A 56 27.25 -16.67 11.48
CA ALA A 56 28.66 -16.84 11.12
C ALA A 56 29.01 -18.33 10.91
N ALA A 57 30.01 -18.61 10.06
CA ALA A 57 30.39 -19.97 9.68
C ALA A 57 30.71 -20.87 10.89
N SER A 58 31.31 -20.32 11.95
CA SER A 58 31.60 -21.06 13.19
C SER A 58 30.32 -21.51 13.92
N LEU A 59 29.32 -20.64 14.01
CA LEU A 59 28.02 -20.97 14.62
C LEU A 59 27.19 -21.91 13.73
N ARG A 60 27.35 -21.84 12.41
CA ARG A 60 26.73 -22.81 11.49
C ARG A 60 27.33 -24.20 11.66
N ALA A 61 28.65 -24.29 11.76
CA ALA A 61 29.35 -25.55 11.99
C ALA A 61 28.94 -26.21 13.32
N SER A 62 28.83 -25.45 14.40
CA SER A 62 28.37 -26.00 15.70
C SER A 62 26.91 -26.48 15.69
N ARG A 63 26.14 -26.08 14.68
CA ARG A 63 24.75 -26.47 14.45
C ARG A 63 24.56 -27.47 13.31
N ASN A 64 25.64 -28.06 12.79
CA ASN A 64 25.63 -29.00 11.67
C ASN A 64 24.99 -28.42 10.38
N LYS A 65 25.12 -27.11 10.17
CA LYS A 65 24.62 -26.42 8.97
C LYS A 65 25.76 -26.21 7.97
N ALA A 66 25.42 -26.11 6.69
CA ALA A 66 26.40 -25.84 5.63
C ALA A 66 27.16 -24.53 5.91
N ALA A 67 28.45 -24.48 5.57
CA ALA A 67 29.28 -23.31 5.86
C ALA A 67 28.78 -22.04 5.16
N VAL A 68 28.23 -22.18 3.95
CA VAL A 68 27.58 -21.10 3.20
C VAL A 68 26.08 -21.12 3.51
N GLY A 69 25.52 -19.98 3.92
CA GLY A 69 24.09 -19.80 4.11
C GLY A 69 23.34 -19.63 2.80
N THR A 70 22.08 -20.03 2.77
CA THR A 70 21.24 -19.93 1.58
C THR A 70 20.09 -18.96 1.83
N VAL A 71 19.98 -17.95 0.96
CA VAL A 71 18.78 -17.12 0.83
C VAL A 71 18.07 -17.52 -0.45
N ARG A 72 16.80 -17.91 -0.37
CA ARG A 72 15.98 -18.38 -1.48
C ARG A 72 14.90 -17.34 -1.79
N LEU A 73 14.83 -16.92 -3.05
CA LEU A 73 13.75 -16.10 -3.60
C LEU A 73 12.93 -16.97 -4.56
N THR A 74 11.71 -17.32 -4.15
CA THR A 74 10.77 -18.07 -5.00
C THR A 74 9.69 -17.13 -5.52
N LEU A 75 9.39 -17.19 -6.81
CA LEU A 75 8.29 -16.48 -7.44
C LEU A 75 7.36 -17.49 -8.10
N ARG A 76 6.08 -17.48 -7.72
CA ARG A 76 5.06 -18.34 -8.32
C ARG A 76 3.72 -17.63 -8.44
N ARG A 77 2.90 -18.11 -9.36
CA ARG A 77 1.51 -17.67 -9.50
C ARG A 77 0.59 -18.67 -8.82
N GLU A 78 -0.25 -18.17 -7.92
CA GLU A 78 -1.33 -18.92 -7.27
C GLU A 78 -2.68 -18.32 -7.70
N GLY A 79 -3.26 -18.83 -8.79
CA GLY A 79 -4.52 -18.32 -9.33
C GLY A 79 -4.43 -16.86 -9.78
N ALA A 80 -5.16 -15.99 -9.06
CA ALA A 80 -5.18 -14.54 -9.29
C ALA A 80 -4.11 -13.78 -8.49
N GLU A 81 -3.30 -14.48 -7.70
CA GLU A 81 -2.23 -13.89 -6.91
C GLU A 81 -0.85 -14.28 -7.45
N ILE A 82 0.10 -13.37 -7.29
CA ILE A 82 1.52 -13.63 -7.33
C ILE A 82 2.00 -13.79 -5.91
N VAL A 83 2.75 -14.86 -5.67
CA VAL A 83 3.36 -15.18 -4.39
C VAL A 83 4.88 -15.13 -4.55
N LEU A 84 5.50 -14.17 -3.87
CA LEU A 84 6.95 -14.10 -3.70
C LEU A 84 7.31 -14.59 -2.30
N VAL A 85 8.24 -15.52 -2.20
CA VAL A 85 8.74 -16.02 -0.92
C VAL A 85 10.23 -15.74 -0.83
N VAL A 86 10.64 -14.95 0.17
CA VAL A 86 12.04 -14.80 0.57
C VAL A 86 12.25 -15.65 1.80
N ALA A 87 13.08 -16.68 1.71
CA ALA A 87 13.41 -17.58 2.81
C ALA A 87 14.92 -17.62 3.05
N ASP A 88 15.34 -17.76 4.30
CA ASP A 88 16.72 -18.03 4.68
C ASP A 88 16.81 -19.30 5.52
N ASP A 89 17.97 -19.94 5.50
CA ASP A 89 18.27 -21.10 6.34
C ASP A 89 19.04 -20.69 7.61
N GLY A 90 18.79 -19.50 8.14
CA GLY A 90 19.50 -18.88 9.25
C GLY A 90 19.01 -19.32 10.63
N ASN A 91 19.23 -18.47 11.64
CA ASN A 91 18.83 -18.73 13.02
C ASN A 91 17.32 -18.58 13.26
N GLY A 92 16.60 -18.03 12.29
CA GLY A 92 15.24 -17.53 12.48
C GLY A 92 15.21 -16.19 13.21
N MET A 93 14.00 -15.70 13.44
CA MET A 93 13.75 -14.43 14.12
C MET A 93 13.85 -14.60 15.63
N ASP A 94 14.47 -13.63 16.30
CA ASP A 94 14.63 -13.63 17.74
C ASP A 94 13.32 -13.21 18.44
N LEU A 95 12.48 -14.20 18.73
CA LEU A 95 11.18 -13.98 19.41
C LEU A 95 11.34 -13.34 20.78
N ASP A 96 12.43 -13.61 21.51
CA ASP A 96 12.65 -13.03 22.83
C ASP A 96 13.01 -11.55 22.73
N ALA A 97 13.81 -11.16 21.74
CA ALA A 97 14.09 -9.76 21.43
C ALA A 97 12.82 -9.02 20.99
N ILE A 98 11.98 -9.64 20.15
CA ILE A 98 10.70 -9.07 19.71
C ILE A 98 9.76 -8.88 20.91
N ARG A 99 9.63 -9.88 21.78
CA ARG A 99 8.80 -9.81 22.99
C ARG A 99 9.28 -8.72 23.94
N SER A 100 10.58 -8.64 24.17
CA SER A 100 11.18 -7.64 25.04
C SER A 100 10.94 -6.23 24.50
N ARG A 101 11.09 -6.05 23.18
CA ARG A 101 10.82 -4.77 22.52
C ARG A 101 9.34 -4.38 22.58
N ALA A 102 8.44 -5.31 22.31
CA ALA A 102 7.00 -5.07 22.37
C ALA A 102 6.52 -4.68 23.78
N ARG A 103 7.14 -5.23 24.83
CA ARG A 103 6.88 -4.81 26.22
C ARG A 103 7.40 -3.39 26.49
N ALA A 104 8.59 -3.06 26.02
CA ALA A 104 9.17 -1.72 26.17
C ALA A 104 8.34 -0.64 25.46
N ASP A 105 7.80 -0.97 24.28
CA ASP A 105 6.97 -0.07 23.49
C ASP A 105 5.49 -0.05 23.94
N GLY A 106 5.14 -0.77 25.02
CA GLY A 106 3.79 -0.79 25.60
C GLY A 106 2.74 -1.57 24.80
N LEU A 107 3.16 -2.30 23.76
CA LEU A 107 2.28 -3.12 22.91
C LEU A 107 1.87 -4.43 23.59
N LEU A 108 2.63 -4.88 24.59
CA LEU A 108 2.40 -6.10 25.36
C LEU A 108 2.28 -5.77 26.86
N ALA A 109 1.10 -6.01 27.43
CA ALA A 109 0.85 -5.79 28.85
C ALA A 109 1.70 -6.72 29.73
N PRO A 110 2.14 -6.28 30.93
CA PRO A 110 2.91 -7.11 31.85
C PRO A 110 2.15 -8.40 32.20
N GLY A 111 2.81 -9.55 32.08
CA GLY A 111 2.23 -10.86 32.43
C GLY A 111 1.26 -11.46 31.41
N ARG A 112 1.04 -10.81 30.26
CA ARG A 112 0.29 -11.40 29.15
C ARG A 112 1.25 -12.05 28.15
N ASP A 113 0.96 -13.29 27.80
CA ASP A 113 1.63 -13.97 26.69
C ASP A 113 0.81 -13.82 25.40
N MET A 114 1.53 -13.67 24.29
CA MET A 114 1.00 -13.66 22.93
C MET A 114 1.49 -14.91 22.22
N ALA A 115 0.67 -15.44 21.29
CA ALA A 115 1.11 -16.50 20.41
C ALA A 115 2.31 -16.03 19.57
N GLU A 116 3.21 -16.96 19.23
CA GLU A 116 4.43 -16.63 18.48
C GLU A 116 4.11 -15.98 17.13
N ASP A 117 3.08 -16.46 16.44
CA ASP A 117 2.62 -15.88 15.18
C ASP A 117 2.18 -14.42 15.34
N ASP A 118 1.39 -14.10 16.37
CA ASP A 118 0.96 -12.72 16.64
C ASP A 118 2.14 -11.83 17.02
N LEU A 119 3.14 -12.39 17.71
CA LEU A 119 4.35 -11.67 18.09
C LEU A 119 5.19 -11.32 16.86
N LEU A 120 5.29 -12.23 15.88
CA LEU A 120 5.96 -11.97 14.60
C LEU A 120 5.26 -10.86 13.81
N GLN A 121 3.93 -10.78 13.87
CA GLN A 121 3.17 -9.73 13.18
C GLN A 121 3.50 -8.32 13.68
N LEU A 122 3.93 -8.16 14.95
CA LEU A 122 4.34 -6.85 15.49
C LEU A 122 5.51 -6.24 14.71
N ILE A 123 6.34 -7.05 14.05
CA ILE A 123 7.44 -6.57 13.21
C ILE A 123 6.92 -5.72 12.04
N LEU A 124 5.66 -5.92 11.62
CA LEU A 124 5.04 -5.15 10.55
C LEU A 124 4.45 -3.81 11.03
N GLU A 125 4.39 -3.57 12.33
CA GLU A 125 3.83 -2.35 12.91
C GLU A 125 4.76 -1.14 12.69
N PRO A 126 4.22 0.04 12.34
CA PRO A 126 5.01 1.24 12.12
C PRO A 126 5.95 1.56 13.29
N GLY A 127 7.23 1.76 12.99
CA GLY A 127 8.24 2.10 14.00
C GLY A 127 8.70 0.94 14.89
N PHE A 128 8.18 -0.28 14.69
CA PHE A 128 8.68 -1.47 15.38
C PHE A 128 10.01 -1.90 14.78
N SER A 129 11.05 -2.00 15.62
CA SER A 129 12.35 -2.51 15.22
C SER A 129 13.06 -3.14 16.41
N THR A 130 13.68 -4.28 16.22
CA THR A 130 14.47 -4.96 17.26
C THR A 130 15.88 -4.39 17.38
N ALA A 131 16.32 -3.53 16.46
CA ALA A 131 17.62 -2.89 16.55
C ALA A 131 17.60 -1.81 17.66
N GLY A 132 18.43 -1.99 18.69
CA GLY A 132 18.59 -1.02 19.79
C GLY A 132 19.28 0.29 19.40
N THR A 133 19.78 0.39 18.16
CA THR A 133 20.39 1.60 17.58
C THR A 133 20.04 1.66 16.10
N LEU A 134 19.72 2.86 15.60
CA LEU A 134 19.61 3.17 14.16
C LEU A 134 20.97 2.87 13.51
N THR A 135 21.20 1.62 13.12
CA THR A 135 22.47 1.20 12.52
C THR A 135 22.59 1.83 11.15
N GLN A 136 23.60 2.69 10.99
CA GLN A 136 23.90 3.47 9.78
C GLN A 136 24.28 2.60 8.56
N HIS A 137 24.24 1.27 8.67
CA HIS A 137 24.45 0.34 7.55
C HIS A 137 23.16 -0.02 6.78
N ALA A 138 22.00 0.45 7.24
CA ALA A 138 20.76 0.46 6.47
C ALA A 138 20.59 1.84 5.81
N GLY A 139 21.34 2.12 4.73
CA GLY A 139 21.17 3.34 3.96
C GLY A 139 19.69 3.53 3.57
N ARG A 140 19.05 4.54 4.19
CA ARG A 140 17.63 4.96 4.14
C ARG A 140 16.64 4.35 5.14
N GLY A 141 17.04 3.53 6.11
CA GLY A 141 16.18 3.19 7.26
C GLY A 141 14.80 2.64 6.86
N ILE A 142 14.77 1.73 5.88
CA ILE A 142 13.55 0.99 5.52
C ILE A 142 13.36 -0.04 6.62
N GLY A 143 12.31 0.08 7.43
CA GLY A 143 11.89 -0.98 8.34
C GLY A 143 10.98 -1.98 7.62
N MET A 144 10.63 -3.07 8.30
CA MET A 144 9.66 -4.03 7.77
C MET A 144 8.26 -3.41 7.62
N ASP A 145 7.96 -2.36 8.38
CA ASP A 145 6.78 -1.51 8.25
C ASP A 145 6.70 -0.81 6.90
N VAL A 146 7.82 -0.34 6.35
CA VAL A 146 7.90 0.26 5.02
C VAL A 146 7.63 -0.79 3.95
N VAL A 147 8.20 -1.99 4.08
CA VAL A 147 7.88 -3.12 3.18
C VAL A 147 6.38 -3.42 3.22
N ALA A 148 5.80 -3.61 4.40
CA ALA A 148 4.38 -3.87 4.56
C ALA A 148 3.51 -2.75 3.96
N THR A 149 3.91 -1.49 4.14
CA THR A 149 3.20 -0.32 3.60
C THR A 149 3.26 -0.26 2.08
N GLU A 150 4.42 -0.51 1.47
CA GLU A 150 4.55 -0.56 0.00
C GLU A 150 3.75 -1.71 -0.60
N LEU A 151 3.74 -2.89 0.05
CA LEU A 151 2.93 -4.02 -0.39
C LEU A 151 1.43 -3.73 -0.27
N ARG A 152 0.97 -3.10 0.82
CA ARG A 152 -0.42 -2.65 0.99
C ARG A 152 -0.85 -1.67 -0.10
N LYS A 153 0.03 -0.74 -0.53
CA LYS A 153 -0.25 0.18 -1.65
C LYS A 153 -0.45 -0.51 -3.00
N LEU A 154 0.07 -1.73 -3.15
CA LEU A 154 -0.11 -2.58 -4.33
C LEU A 154 -1.33 -3.52 -4.19
N GLY A 155 -2.13 -3.39 -3.13
CA GLY A 155 -3.25 -4.28 -2.84
C GLY A 155 -2.80 -5.66 -2.34
N GLY A 156 -1.56 -5.79 -1.88
CA GLY A 156 -0.97 -7.03 -1.40
C GLY A 156 -0.92 -7.15 0.12
N ALA A 157 -0.41 -8.30 0.56
CA ALA A 157 -0.22 -8.65 1.96
C ALA A 157 1.17 -9.26 2.20
N VAL A 158 1.63 -9.20 3.46
CA VAL A 158 2.89 -9.79 3.91
C VAL A 158 2.58 -10.79 5.02
N GLN A 159 3.21 -11.95 4.97
CA GLN A 159 3.12 -13.00 5.98
C GLN A 159 4.55 -13.38 6.41
N LEU A 160 4.74 -13.53 7.71
CA LEU A 160 6.02 -13.88 8.32
C LEU A 160 5.88 -15.27 8.95
N HIS A 161 6.88 -16.11 8.75
CA HIS A 161 7.00 -17.38 9.45
C HIS A 161 8.46 -17.60 9.81
N SER A 162 8.73 -18.10 11.01
CA SER A 162 10.09 -18.40 11.43
C SER A 162 10.12 -19.57 12.39
N ALA A 163 11.17 -20.38 12.29
CA ALA A 163 11.43 -21.47 13.20
C ALA A 163 12.87 -21.32 13.75
N PRO A 164 13.04 -21.29 15.09
CA PRO A 164 14.36 -21.15 15.70
C PRO A 164 15.36 -22.19 15.19
N GLY A 165 16.52 -21.74 14.73
CA GLY A 165 17.59 -22.58 14.17
C GLY A 165 17.35 -23.08 12.74
N SER A 166 16.13 -22.98 12.21
CA SER A 166 15.76 -23.42 10.85
C SER A 166 15.55 -22.27 9.86
N GLY A 167 15.52 -21.02 10.34
CA GLY A 167 15.48 -19.82 9.52
C GLY A 167 14.16 -19.09 9.54
N ALA A 168 13.98 -18.19 8.58
CA ALA A 168 12.78 -17.39 8.43
C ALA A 168 12.29 -17.40 6.98
N SER A 169 10.99 -17.19 6.81
CA SER A 169 10.36 -17.02 5.51
C SER A 169 9.38 -15.85 5.55
N ILE A 170 9.45 -15.03 4.50
CA ILE A 170 8.64 -13.84 4.31
C ILE A 170 7.90 -14.02 2.99
N THR A 171 6.58 -14.15 3.07
CA THR A 171 5.71 -14.36 1.92
C THR A 171 4.99 -13.06 1.58
N LEU A 172 5.20 -12.57 0.36
CA LEU A 172 4.53 -11.42 -0.22
C LEU A 172 3.46 -11.92 -1.20
N ARG A 173 2.20 -11.58 -0.93
CA ARG A 173 1.07 -11.87 -1.81
C ARG A 173 0.62 -10.60 -2.51
N LEU A 174 0.45 -10.66 -3.82
CA LEU A 174 0.09 -9.53 -4.65
C LEU A 174 -0.98 -9.95 -5.66
N PRO A 175 -1.98 -9.12 -5.96
CA PRO A 175 -2.85 -9.35 -7.10
C PRO A 175 -2.05 -9.40 -8.40
N PHE A 176 -2.29 -10.42 -9.24
CA PHE A 176 -1.63 -10.57 -10.55
C PHE A 176 -2.00 -9.44 -11.52
N THR A 177 -3.20 -8.87 -11.35
CA THR A 177 -3.72 -7.76 -12.17
C THR A 177 -3.73 -6.46 -11.39
N MET A 178 -3.39 -5.34 -12.05
CA MET A 178 -3.67 -4.00 -11.50
C MET A 178 -5.17 -3.89 -11.19
N ALA A 179 -5.52 -3.32 -10.02
CA ALA A 179 -6.89 -3.29 -9.54
C ALA A 179 -7.82 -2.59 -10.54
N VAL A 180 -8.68 -3.38 -11.20
CA VAL A 180 -9.85 -2.88 -11.90
C VAL A 180 -10.85 -2.49 -10.82
N THR A 181 -11.26 -1.22 -10.83
CA THR A 181 -12.34 -0.75 -9.96
C THR A 181 -13.43 -0.14 -10.82
N GLN A 182 -14.66 -0.19 -10.33
CA GLN A 182 -15.75 0.54 -10.96
C GLN A 182 -15.76 1.99 -10.45
N ALA A 183 -15.96 2.92 -11.37
CA ALA A 183 -16.07 4.34 -11.05
C ALA A 183 -17.26 4.97 -11.76
N LEU A 184 -17.85 5.95 -11.09
CA LEU A 184 -18.79 6.89 -11.68
C LEU A 184 -17.99 7.97 -12.41
N MET A 185 -18.19 8.04 -13.73
CA MET A 185 -17.58 9.05 -14.57
C MET A 185 -18.43 10.32 -14.53
N VAL A 186 -17.80 11.46 -14.26
CA VAL A 186 -18.45 12.78 -14.18
C VAL A 186 -17.70 13.80 -15.03
N ARG A 187 -18.37 14.86 -15.48
CA ARG A 187 -17.77 15.95 -16.23
C ARG A 187 -17.85 17.24 -15.43
N ILE A 188 -16.78 18.04 -15.50
CA ILE A 188 -16.72 19.43 -15.02
C ILE A 188 -16.05 20.27 -16.11
N GLY A 189 -16.78 21.21 -16.69
CA GLY A 189 -16.36 21.91 -17.90
C GLY A 189 -16.03 20.91 -19.02
N ASP A 190 -14.84 21.03 -19.59
CA ASP A 190 -14.35 20.13 -20.65
C ASP A 190 -13.61 18.89 -20.11
N GLU A 191 -13.41 18.80 -18.79
CA GLU A 191 -12.62 17.75 -18.15
C GLU A 191 -13.50 16.63 -17.59
N CYS A 192 -13.01 15.39 -17.71
CA CYS A 192 -13.69 14.20 -17.21
C CYS A 192 -12.98 13.68 -15.96
N TYR A 193 -13.77 13.36 -14.93
CA TYR A 193 -13.31 12.86 -13.65
C TYR A 193 -13.91 11.49 -13.32
N ALA A 194 -13.13 10.64 -12.66
CA ALA A 194 -13.59 9.35 -12.17
C ALA A 194 -13.71 9.35 -10.63
N LEU A 195 -14.89 9.02 -10.12
CA LEU A 195 -15.18 8.85 -8.69
C LEU A 195 -15.33 7.34 -8.38
N PRO A 196 -14.50 6.72 -7.53
CA PRO A 196 -14.63 5.30 -7.20
C PRO A 196 -16.04 5.00 -6.65
N LEU A 197 -16.74 4.02 -7.24
CA LEU A 197 -18.09 3.67 -6.80
C LEU A 197 -18.19 3.26 -5.31
N PRO A 198 -17.20 2.57 -4.70
CA PRO A 198 -17.31 2.18 -3.30
C PRO A 198 -17.46 3.35 -2.30
N VAL A 199 -17.06 4.57 -2.68
CA VAL A 199 -17.24 5.77 -1.84
C VAL A 199 -18.47 6.59 -2.23
N VAL A 200 -19.18 6.23 -3.30
CA VAL A 200 -20.39 6.93 -3.74
C VAL A 200 -21.59 6.36 -3.00
N ASP A 201 -22.20 7.18 -2.14
CA ASP A 201 -23.38 6.84 -1.36
C ASP A 201 -24.66 6.99 -2.19
N GLY A 202 -24.66 7.89 -3.17
CA GLY A 202 -25.79 8.10 -4.07
C GLY A 202 -25.64 9.33 -4.97
N VAL A 203 -26.64 9.53 -5.83
CA VAL A 203 -26.75 10.70 -6.71
C VAL A 203 -28.12 11.33 -6.52
N VAL A 204 -28.16 12.61 -6.21
CA VAL A 204 -29.39 13.38 -6.08
C VAL A 204 -29.46 14.48 -7.14
N ARG A 205 -30.68 14.81 -7.56
CA ARG A 205 -30.96 15.91 -8.49
C ARG A 205 -31.80 16.94 -7.75
N GLN A 206 -31.34 18.19 -7.74
CA GLN A 206 -32.02 19.29 -7.06
C GLN A 206 -31.91 20.57 -7.89
N THR A 207 -32.73 21.57 -7.59
CA THR A 207 -32.59 22.89 -8.25
C THR A 207 -31.30 23.56 -7.77
N GLY A 208 -30.66 24.35 -8.64
CA GLY A 208 -29.44 25.06 -8.24
C GLY A 208 -29.72 26.11 -7.15
N ALA A 209 -30.94 26.65 -7.06
CA ALA A 209 -31.37 27.50 -5.95
C ALA A 209 -31.34 26.76 -4.61
N GLU A 210 -31.87 25.55 -4.54
CA GLU A 210 -31.85 24.72 -3.32
C GLU A 210 -30.42 24.39 -2.91
N ILE A 211 -29.61 23.91 -3.86
CA ILE A 211 -28.21 23.55 -3.59
C ILE A 211 -27.38 24.76 -3.15
N ALA A 212 -27.61 25.94 -3.74
CA ALA A 212 -26.91 27.16 -3.36
C ALA A 212 -27.12 27.52 -1.88
N THR A 213 -28.27 27.20 -1.29
CA THR A 213 -28.50 27.42 0.16
C THR A 213 -27.55 26.61 1.04
N HIS A 214 -27.14 25.42 0.57
CA HIS A 214 -26.27 24.48 1.27
C HIS A 214 -24.76 24.70 1.03
N MET A 215 -24.38 25.61 0.13
CA MET A 215 -22.98 25.87 -0.24
C MET A 215 -22.35 27.06 0.51
N THR A 216 -23.13 27.79 1.31
CA THR A 216 -22.61 28.94 2.08
C THR A 216 -21.87 28.50 3.35
N ALA A 217 -20.94 29.31 3.85
CA ALA A 217 -20.06 28.95 4.98
C ALA A 217 -20.82 28.57 6.27
N ASN A 218 -22.04 29.10 6.47
CA ASN A 218 -22.89 28.86 7.64
C ASN A 218 -24.17 28.08 7.31
N ALA A 219 -24.22 27.43 6.13
CA ALA A 219 -25.39 26.69 5.72
C ALA A 219 -25.66 25.45 6.59
N PRO A 220 -26.93 25.05 6.78
CA PRO A 220 -27.24 23.73 7.30
C PRO A 220 -26.69 22.65 6.37
N ALA A 221 -26.19 21.56 6.95
CA ALA A 221 -25.75 20.41 6.17
C ALA A 221 -26.91 19.81 5.37
N PHE A 222 -26.64 19.39 4.14
CA PHE A 222 -27.62 18.69 3.33
C PHE A 222 -27.86 17.30 3.92
N VAL A 223 -29.11 16.94 4.22
CA VAL A 223 -29.43 15.65 4.85
C VAL A 223 -30.01 14.70 3.81
N HIS A 224 -29.40 13.53 3.67
CA HIS A 224 -29.89 12.48 2.80
C HIS A 224 -29.72 11.11 3.48
N ALA A 225 -30.77 10.30 3.47
CA ALA A 225 -30.78 8.96 4.09
C ALA A 225 -30.20 8.93 5.52
N GLY A 226 -30.51 9.95 6.35
CA GLY A 226 -30.03 10.06 7.72
C GLY A 226 -28.58 10.55 7.88
N HIS A 227 -27.85 10.77 6.79
CA HIS A 227 -26.48 11.27 6.78
C HIS A 227 -26.43 12.75 6.41
N ARG A 228 -25.41 13.46 6.91
CA ARG A 228 -25.21 14.90 6.70
C ARG A 228 -24.05 15.11 5.74
N TYR A 229 -24.26 15.87 4.68
CA TYR A 229 -23.26 16.14 3.66
C TYR A 229 -22.98 17.64 3.59
N ARG A 230 -21.70 17.99 3.51
CA ARG A 230 -21.30 19.35 3.13
C ARG A 230 -21.27 19.46 1.61
N ILE A 231 -22.02 20.40 1.04
CA ILE A 231 -22.11 20.53 -0.41
C ILE A 231 -21.04 21.49 -0.93
N GLN A 232 -20.31 21.06 -1.96
CA GLN A 232 -19.29 21.85 -2.64
C GLN A 232 -19.27 21.51 -4.13
N HIS A 233 -18.87 22.48 -4.95
CA HIS A 233 -18.67 22.25 -6.37
C HIS A 233 -17.41 21.42 -6.60
N LEU A 234 -17.46 20.40 -7.46
CA LEU A 234 -16.30 19.54 -7.69
C LEU A 234 -15.10 20.32 -8.23
N GLY A 235 -15.35 21.34 -9.06
CA GLY A 235 -14.35 22.28 -9.57
C GLY A 235 -13.45 22.88 -8.48
N ALA A 236 -14.02 23.20 -7.30
CA ALA A 236 -13.26 23.76 -6.19
C ALA A 236 -12.21 22.79 -5.61
N PHE A 237 -12.45 21.47 -5.71
CA PHE A 237 -11.47 20.46 -5.28
C PHE A 237 -10.33 20.27 -6.28
N VAL A 238 -10.56 20.59 -7.55
CA VAL A 238 -9.57 20.42 -8.62
C VAL A 238 -8.89 21.73 -9.05
N GLY A 239 -9.11 22.81 -8.29
CA GLY A 239 -8.50 24.11 -8.56
C GLY A 239 -9.09 24.82 -9.78
N LEU A 240 -10.26 24.42 -10.25
CA LEU A 240 -11.01 25.10 -11.30
C LEU A 240 -11.96 26.14 -10.69
N GLU A 241 -12.19 27.23 -11.43
CA GLU A 241 -13.26 28.16 -11.08
C GLU A 241 -14.60 27.43 -11.08
N SER A 242 -15.40 27.68 -10.05
CA SER A 242 -16.72 27.07 -9.92
C SER A 242 -17.74 27.96 -10.63
N PRO A 243 -18.31 27.53 -11.77
CA PRO A 243 -19.34 28.32 -12.43
C PRO A 243 -20.55 28.52 -11.51
N PRO A 244 -21.26 29.65 -11.63
CA PRO A 244 -22.48 29.89 -10.86
C PRO A 244 -23.54 28.84 -11.20
N LEU A 245 -24.23 28.33 -10.17
CA LEU A 245 -25.28 27.33 -10.37
C LEU A 245 -26.49 27.92 -11.12
N PRO A 246 -27.10 27.16 -12.05
CA PRO A 246 -28.33 27.58 -12.72
C PRO A 246 -29.49 27.70 -11.72
N LYS A 247 -30.24 28.80 -11.77
CA LYS A 247 -31.22 29.16 -10.72
C LYS A 247 -32.53 28.36 -10.76
N ALA A 248 -32.94 27.81 -11.90
CA ALA A 248 -34.25 27.16 -12.04
C ALA A 248 -34.16 25.81 -12.77
N GLU A 249 -33.69 25.82 -14.02
CA GLU A 249 -33.49 24.61 -14.82
C GLU A 249 -32.21 24.73 -15.66
N PRO A 250 -31.53 23.62 -15.97
CA PRO A 250 -31.82 22.25 -15.52
C PRO A 250 -31.45 22.00 -14.05
N ALA A 251 -32.03 20.94 -13.46
CA ALA A 251 -31.64 20.47 -12.12
C ALA A 251 -30.15 20.10 -12.08
N VAL A 252 -29.47 20.53 -11.02
CA VAL A 252 -28.05 20.21 -10.80
C VAL A 252 -27.90 18.80 -10.23
N GLN A 253 -26.82 18.14 -10.61
CA GLN A 253 -26.50 16.78 -10.18
C GLN A 253 -25.52 16.85 -9.02
N VAL A 254 -25.84 16.18 -7.92
CA VAL A 254 -24.98 16.12 -6.73
C VAL A 254 -24.65 14.67 -6.43
N VAL A 255 -23.36 14.34 -6.49
CA VAL A 255 -22.83 13.04 -6.11
C VAL A 255 -22.49 13.06 -4.63
N LEU A 256 -23.17 12.23 -3.85
CA LEU A 256 -22.93 12.08 -2.42
C LEU A 256 -21.80 11.07 -2.22
N VAL A 257 -20.71 11.51 -1.57
CA VAL A 257 -19.51 10.73 -1.32
C VAL A 257 -19.29 10.59 0.18
N ARG A 258 -18.96 9.37 0.62
CA ARG A 258 -18.66 9.05 2.02
C ARG A 258 -17.40 8.19 2.09
N ALA A 259 -16.41 8.67 2.84
CA ALA A 259 -15.13 7.99 3.06
C ALA A 259 -14.78 8.09 4.55
N GLY A 260 -14.94 6.97 5.27
CA GLY A 260 -14.78 6.96 6.73
C GLY A 260 -15.73 7.94 7.41
N ASP A 261 -15.17 8.86 8.20
CA ASP A 261 -15.92 9.90 8.92
C ASP A 261 -16.25 11.13 8.05
N TYR A 262 -15.70 11.20 6.83
CA TYR A 262 -15.92 12.33 5.93
C TYR A 262 -17.07 12.07 4.97
N SER A 263 -17.98 13.05 4.87
CA SER A 263 -19.16 13.00 4.00
C SER A 263 -19.34 14.35 3.30
N THR A 264 -19.45 14.31 1.97
CA THR A 264 -19.51 15.51 1.13
C THR A 264 -20.39 15.27 -0.09
N GLY A 265 -21.08 16.30 -0.53
CA GLY A 265 -21.84 16.29 -1.78
C GLY A 265 -21.10 17.10 -2.83
N LEU A 266 -20.85 16.48 -3.97
CA LEU A 266 -20.12 17.06 -5.09
C LEU A 266 -21.09 17.47 -6.17
N VAL A 267 -21.22 18.78 -6.40
CA VAL A 267 -21.97 19.28 -7.57
C VAL A 267 -21.14 19.03 -8.82
N VAL A 268 -21.77 18.41 -9.82
CA VAL A 268 -21.15 18.09 -11.12
C VAL A 268 -22.01 18.57 -12.28
N ASP A 269 -21.37 18.82 -13.43
CA ASP A 269 -22.07 19.30 -14.62
C ASP A 269 -22.82 18.17 -15.32
N GLU A 270 -22.18 16.99 -15.42
CA GLU A 270 -22.76 15.83 -16.09
C GLU A 270 -22.29 14.50 -15.49
N LEU A 271 -23.19 13.53 -15.45
CA LEU A 271 -22.90 12.12 -15.15
C LEU A 271 -22.74 11.35 -16.46
N LEU A 272 -21.54 10.85 -16.72
CA LEU A 272 -21.18 10.09 -17.92
C LEU A 272 -21.42 8.57 -17.77
N GLY A 273 -21.88 8.13 -16.59
CA GLY A 273 -22.20 6.74 -16.28
C GLY A 273 -21.07 5.99 -15.58
N THR A 274 -21.33 4.71 -15.28
CA THR A 274 -20.37 3.83 -14.60
C THR A 274 -19.45 3.13 -15.60
N ARG A 275 -18.16 3.03 -15.27
CA ARG A 275 -17.18 2.27 -16.06
C ARG A 275 -16.18 1.55 -15.17
N GLU A 276 -15.66 0.44 -15.69
CA GLU A 276 -14.46 -0.19 -15.15
C GLU A 276 -13.24 0.63 -15.56
N ILE A 277 -12.38 0.91 -14.59
CA ILE A 277 -11.16 1.68 -14.78
C ILE A 277 -9.99 1.00 -14.09
N VAL A 278 -8.80 1.19 -14.67
CA VAL A 278 -7.55 0.70 -14.11
C VAL A 278 -6.90 1.85 -13.33
N LEU A 279 -6.73 1.65 -12.02
CA LEU A 279 -6.02 2.60 -11.17
C LEU A 279 -4.52 2.54 -11.47
N LYS A 280 -3.97 3.61 -12.07
CA LYS A 280 -2.52 3.81 -12.17
C LYS A 280 -2.11 4.86 -11.13
N ASN A 281 -1.38 4.44 -10.09
CA ASN A 281 -0.84 5.37 -9.10
C ASN A 281 0.16 6.32 -9.77
N ILE A 282 -0.14 7.62 -9.76
CA ILE A 282 0.80 8.65 -10.18
C ILE A 282 1.90 8.77 -9.13
N GLY A 283 3.14 8.99 -9.58
CA GLY A 283 4.30 9.14 -8.70
C GLY A 283 4.15 10.25 -7.64
N PRO A 284 5.05 10.29 -6.63
CA PRO A 284 4.94 11.16 -5.47
C PRO A 284 4.89 12.66 -5.81
N GLN A 285 5.38 13.09 -6.98
CA GLN A 285 5.38 14.49 -7.42
C GLN A 285 3.98 15.10 -7.60
N LEU A 286 2.92 14.29 -7.76
CA LEU A 286 1.53 14.75 -7.95
C LEU A 286 0.60 14.36 -6.79
N SER A 287 1.13 13.68 -5.76
CA SER A 287 0.37 13.24 -4.57
C SER A 287 0.05 14.37 -3.56
N SER A 288 0.62 15.55 -3.79
CA SER A 288 0.48 16.75 -2.94
C SER A 288 -0.70 17.65 -3.33
N ILE A 289 -1.39 17.36 -4.44
CA ILE A 289 -2.57 18.13 -4.87
C ILE A 289 -3.78 17.57 -4.11
N ARG A 290 -4.37 18.38 -3.22
CA ARG A 290 -5.62 18.02 -2.53
C ARG A 290 -6.66 17.64 -3.59
N GLY A 291 -7.24 16.45 -3.46
CA GLY A 291 -8.28 15.95 -4.35
C GLY A 291 -7.81 15.00 -5.45
N ILE A 292 -6.52 14.84 -5.75
CA ILE A 292 -6.05 13.95 -6.83
C ILE A 292 -5.32 12.73 -6.25
N SER A 293 -5.73 11.52 -6.63
CA SER A 293 -4.90 10.32 -6.45
C SER A 293 -5.06 9.40 -7.65
N GLY A 294 -4.06 9.36 -8.54
CA GLY A 294 -4.03 8.44 -9.67
C GLY A 294 -4.36 9.08 -11.03
N ASN A 295 -3.93 8.42 -12.11
CA ASN A 295 -4.30 8.73 -13.50
C ASN A 295 -4.97 7.49 -14.06
N THR A 296 -6.00 7.65 -14.89
CA THR A 296 -6.66 6.54 -15.55
C THR A 296 -6.43 6.60 -17.05
N THR A 297 -6.15 5.43 -17.64
CA THR A 297 -6.20 5.24 -19.09
C THR A 297 -7.34 4.27 -19.35
N PRO A 298 -8.58 4.74 -19.54
CA PRO A 298 -9.60 3.90 -20.15
C PRO A 298 -9.16 3.54 -21.57
N PRO A 299 -9.66 2.44 -22.16
CA PRO A 299 -9.24 2.00 -23.48
C PRO A 299 -9.45 3.01 -24.62
N ILE A 300 -10.11 4.18 -24.39
CA ILE A 300 -10.50 5.14 -25.44
C ILE A 300 -10.47 6.64 -25.00
N TRP A 301 -10.12 7.03 -23.75
CA TRP A 301 -10.24 8.45 -23.29
C TRP A 301 -9.10 8.90 -22.34
N ASN A 302 -8.82 10.21 -22.26
CA ASN A 302 -8.02 10.82 -21.18
C ASN A 302 -9.00 11.30 -20.09
N CYS A 303 -8.91 10.77 -18.86
CA CYS A 303 -9.70 11.23 -17.72
C CYS A 303 -8.82 11.39 -16.48
N SER A 304 -9.07 12.44 -15.71
CA SER A 304 -8.38 12.73 -14.45
C SER A 304 -9.11 12.07 -13.27
N PHE A 305 -8.45 11.80 -12.16
CA PHE A 305 -9.06 11.16 -10.99
C PHE A 305 -9.30 12.15 -9.87
N ILE A 306 -10.42 11.98 -9.15
CA ILE A 306 -10.61 12.60 -7.83
C ILE A 306 -10.84 11.49 -6.81
N LEU A 307 -9.93 11.41 -5.85
CA LEU A 307 -10.01 10.50 -4.72
C LEU A 307 -10.02 11.37 -3.48
N MET A 308 -11.17 11.43 -2.82
CA MET A 308 -11.32 12.17 -1.58
C MET A 308 -10.68 11.32 -0.46
N LYS A 309 -9.57 11.83 0.08
CA LYS A 309 -8.99 11.35 1.34
C LYS A 309 -9.79 11.89 2.52
#